data_AF-A0A7C1GJU1-F1
#
_entry.id   AF-A0A7C1GJU1-F1
#
_cell.length_a   1.000
_cell.length_b   1.000
_cell.length_c   1.000
_cell.angle_alpha   90.00
_cell.angle_beta   90.00
_cell.angle_gamma   90.00
#
_symmetry.space_group_name_H-M   'P 1'
#
loop_
_entity.id
_entity.type
_entity.pdbx_description
1 polymer ?
#
loop_
_entity_poly.entity_id
_entity_poly.type
_entity_poly.pdbx_seq_one_letter_code
_entity_poly.pdbx_strand_id
1 'polypeptide(L)'
;MYYRGKPYIKKYEEIIEKILLSLPERFPGLTIDWYILMPTHLHMIFVFNEIKKDLSEIIRTFKALVTRNTKMKFWQRNYYEHVIRNENALLKIREYIQNNPLAENIKFKEFYKDGSDESDPYRK
;
A
#
# COMPACT_ATOMS: atom_id res chain seq x y z
N MET A 1 21.91 6.06 8.25
CA MET A 1 20.72 6.43 7.43
C MET A 1 19.97 5.22 6.84
N TYR A 2 20.53 4.01 6.87
CA TYR A 2 19.88 2.78 6.40
C TYR A 2 19.58 1.84 7.58
N TYR A 3 18.47 1.10 7.51
CA TYR A 3 18.11 0.02 8.41
C TYR A 3 18.15 -1.30 7.65
N ARG A 4 18.98 -2.25 8.09
CA ARG A 4 19.22 -3.54 7.40
C ARG A 4 19.52 -3.37 5.89
N GLY A 5 20.30 -2.35 5.53
CA GLY A 5 20.66 -2.06 4.13
C GLY A 5 19.58 -1.38 3.30
N LYS A 6 18.38 -1.11 3.85
CA LYS A 6 17.31 -0.35 3.19
C LYS A 6 17.19 1.07 3.76
N PRO A 7 16.75 2.07 2.96
CA PRO A 7 16.55 3.41 3.47
C PRO A 7 15.63 3.44 4.69
N TYR A 8 15.99 4.21 5.71
CA TYR A 8 15.15 4.37 6.90
C TYR A 8 14.14 5.51 6.69
N ILE A 9 12.90 5.15 6.36
CA ILE A 9 11.83 6.10 5.98
C ILE A 9 11.05 6.62 7.18
N LYS A 10 11.02 5.89 8.30
CA LYS A 10 10.25 6.27 9.50
C LYS A 10 10.67 7.61 10.11
N LYS A 11 11.92 8.06 9.88
CA LYS A 11 12.36 9.42 10.25
C LYS A 11 11.48 10.53 9.62
N TYR A 12 10.79 10.25 8.51
CA TYR A 12 9.95 11.18 7.78
C TYR A 12 8.46 10.85 7.91
N GLU A 13 8.06 10.12 8.94
CA GLU A 13 6.70 9.61 9.13
C GLU A 13 5.64 10.71 9.00
N GLU A 14 5.79 11.82 9.72
CA GLU A 14 4.84 12.93 9.69
C GLU A 14 4.60 13.47 8.27
N ILE A 15 5.68 13.64 7.49
CA ILE A 15 5.60 14.14 6.11
C ILE A 15 4.97 13.09 5.19
N ILE A 16 5.33 11.81 5.37
CA ILE A 16 4.80 10.70 4.58
C ILE A 16 3.30 10.56 4.82
N GLU A 17 2.87 10.54 6.07
CA GLU A 17 1.46 10.42 6.46
C GLU A 17 0.65 11.62 5.99
N LYS A 18 1.15 12.85 6.18
CA LYS A 18 0.49 14.05 5.66
C LYS A 18 0.25 13.99 4.15
N ILE A 19 1.25 13.52 3.39
CA ILE A 19 1.14 13.40 1.94
C ILE A 19 0.20 12.25 1.57
N LEU A 20 0.27 11.12 2.26
CA LEU A 20 -0.62 9.98 2.06
C LEU A 20 -2.09 10.41 2.26
N LEU A 21 -2.39 11.03 3.39
CA LEU A 21 -3.75 11.46 3.77
C LEU A 21 -4.32 12.57 2.87
N SER A 22 -3.49 13.30 2.13
CA SER A 22 -3.96 14.29 1.13
C SER A 22 -4.23 13.71 -0.26
N LEU A 23 -3.95 12.42 -0.50
CA LEU A 23 -4.21 11.80 -1.80
C LEU A 23 -5.71 11.79 -2.18
N PRO A 24 -6.67 11.50 -1.28
CA PRO A 24 -8.11 11.57 -1.61
C PRO A 24 -8.57 12.95 -2.10
N GLU A 25 -8.01 14.03 -1.55
CA GLU A 25 -8.32 15.40 -2.01
C GLU A 25 -7.83 15.65 -3.43
N ARG A 26 -6.72 15.00 -3.82
CA ARG A 26 -6.11 15.14 -5.15
C ARG A 26 -6.70 14.19 -6.19
N PHE A 27 -7.24 13.07 -5.75
CA PHE A 27 -7.76 12.00 -6.59
C PHE A 27 -9.20 11.67 -6.17
N PRO A 28 -10.19 12.43 -6.67
CA PRO A 28 -11.59 12.12 -6.41
C PRO A 28 -11.91 10.67 -6.76
N GLY A 29 -12.58 9.96 -5.83
CA GLY A 29 -12.84 8.52 -5.94
C GLY A 29 -11.79 7.63 -5.29
N LEU A 30 -10.66 8.16 -4.82
CA LEU A 30 -9.70 7.43 -4.00
C LEU A 30 -10.09 7.51 -2.53
N THR A 31 -10.16 6.36 -1.85
CA THR A 31 -10.24 6.29 -0.39
C THR A 31 -9.06 5.49 0.14
N ILE A 32 -8.55 5.89 1.31
CA ILE A 32 -7.52 5.15 2.04
C ILE A 32 -8.23 4.28 3.04
N ASP A 33 -8.20 2.98 2.79
CA ASP A 33 -8.85 1.99 3.62
C ASP A 33 -8.05 1.73 4.91
N TRP A 34 -6.74 1.52 4.73
CA TRP A 34 -5.83 1.16 5.79
C TRP A 34 -4.39 1.42 5.36
N TYR A 35 -3.50 1.72 6.31
CA TYR A 35 -2.06 1.80 6.05
C TYR A 35 -1.24 1.51 7.31
N ILE A 36 0.01 1.09 7.12
CA ILE A 36 1.02 1.07 8.19
C ILE A 36 2.39 1.45 7.66
N LEU A 37 3.03 2.41 8.32
CA LEU A 37 4.38 2.84 8.01
C LEU A 37 5.40 2.07 8.84
N MET A 38 6.28 1.37 8.16
CA MET A 38 7.41 0.67 8.77
C MET A 38 8.71 1.43 8.56
N PRO A 39 9.76 1.14 9.36
CA PRO A 39 11.10 1.68 9.17
C PRO A 39 11.63 1.70 7.73
N THR A 40 11.30 0.69 6.91
CA THR A 40 11.86 0.51 5.57
C THR A 40 10.84 0.52 4.44
N HIS A 41 9.55 0.38 4.74
CA HIS A 41 8.50 0.22 3.74
C HIS A 41 7.13 0.67 4.29
N LEU A 42 6.13 0.71 3.42
CA LEU A 42 4.79 1.19 3.72
C LEU A 42 3.79 0.23 3.07
N HIS A 43 2.85 -0.30 3.85
CA HIS A 43 1.69 -1.01 3.32
C HIS A 43 0.50 -0.05 3.29
N MET A 44 -0.26 -0.07 2.18
CA MET A 44 -1.45 0.75 2.00
C MET A 44 -2.51 -0.10 1.30
N ILE A 45 -3.76 0.08 1.71
CA ILE A 45 -4.94 -0.44 1.04
C ILE A 45 -5.75 0.76 0.59
N PHE A 46 -6.09 0.78 -0.69
CA PHE A 46 -6.92 1.81 -1.29
C PHE A 46 -8.22 1.22 -1.80
N VAL A 47 -9.30 2.00 -1.69
CA VAL A 47 -10.57 1.73 -2.38
C VAL A 47 -10.71 2.70 -3.53
N PHE A 48 -11.05 2.17 -4.70
CA PHE A 48 -11.20 2.91 -5.95
C PHE A 48 -12.69 2.95 -6.30
N ASN A 49 -13.30 4.12 -6.19
CA ASN A 49 -14.71 4.36 -6.47
C ASN A 49 -14.83 5.34 -7.65
N GLU A 50 -15.16 4.84 -8.85
CA GLU A 50 -15.31 5.65 -10.08
C GLU A 50 -14.12 6.58 -10.40
N ILE A 51 -12.93 6.20 -9.94
CA ILE A 51 -11.71 7.00 -10.12
C ILE A 51 -11.23 6.93 -11.57
N LYS A 52 -10.87 8.09 -12.12
CA LYS A 52 -10.38 8.21 -13.51
C LYS A 52 -8.88 7.97 -13.67
N LYS A 53 -8.18 7.66 -12.57
CA LYS A 53 -6.72 7.59 -12.50
C LYS A 53 -6.29 6.20 -12.08
N ASP A 54 -5.26 5.70 -12.77
CA ASP A 54 -4.68 4.41 -12.46
C ASP A 54 -3.83 4.47 -11.19
N LEU A 55 -3.69 3.32 -10.52
CA LEU A 55 -2.85 3.17 -9.33
C LEU A 55 -1.41 3.67 -9.57
N SER A 56 -0.86 3.42 -10.76
CA SER A 56 0.49 3.85 -11.12
C SER A 56 0.68 5.37 -11.08
N GLU A 57 -0.33 6.14 -11.50
CA GLU A 57 -0.30 7.60 -11.46
C GLU A 57 -0.37 8.14 -10.02
N ILE A 58 -1.17 7.49 -9.17
CA ILE A 58 -1.32 7.82 -7.76
C ILE A 58 -0.02 7.55 -7.01
N ILE A 59 0.57 6.35 -7.17
CA ILE A 59 1.84 5.98 -6.54
C ILE A 59 2.99 6.85 -7.05
N ARG A 60 3.03 7.15 -8.35
CA ARG A 60 4.02 8.09 -8.93
C ARG A 60 3.93 9.45 -8.26
N THR A 61 2.73 10.00 -8.14
CA THR A 61 2.49 11.29 -7.50
C THR A 61 2.93 11.25 -6.03
N PHE A 62 2.48 10.25 -5.28
CA PHE A 62 2.83 10.07 -3.88
C PHE A 62 4.35 10.04 -3.67
N LYS A 63 5.06 9.16 -4.40
CA LYS A 63 6.52 9.05 -4.32
C LYS A 63 7.21 10.38 -4.65
N ALA A 64 6.77 11.08 -5.70
CA ALA A 64 7.33 12.35 -6.12
C ALA A 64 7.13 13.46 -5.08
N LEU A 65 5.93 13.57 -4.50
CA LEU A 65 5.62 14.54 -3.44
C LEU A 65 6.49 14.30 -2.21
N VAL A 66 6.63 13.04 -1.78
CA VAL A 66 7.45 12.69 -0.62
C VAL A 66 8.92 13.00 -0.89
N THR A 67 9.47 12.62 -2.04
CA THR A 67 10.86 12.95 -2.40
C THR A 67 11.09 14.46 -2.46
N ARG A 68 10.13 15.23 -2.98
CA ARG A 68 10.24 16.70 -3.04
C ARG A 68 10.28 17.34 -1.66
N ASN A 69 9.45 16.88 -0.72
CA ASN A 69 9.36 17.46 0.63
C ASN A 69 10.50 17.02 1.55
N THR A 70 10.98 15.78 1.39
CA THR A 70 12.06 15.24 2.23
C THR A 70 13.46 15.49 1.66
N LYS A 71 13.55 15.79 0.36
CA LYS A 71 14.80 15.83 -0.43
C LYS A 71 15.59 14.51 -0.42
N MET A 72 14.92 13.41 -0.06
CA MET A 72 15.54 12.08 0.05
C MET A 72 15.09 11.15 -1.08
N LYS A 73 16.03 10.31 -1.52
CA LYS A 73 15.76 9.21 -2.46
C LYS A 73 15.73 7.89 -1.70
N PHE A 74 14.58 7.53 -1.16
CA PHE A 74 14.39 6.25 -0.46
C PHE A 74 13.51 5.24 -1.20
N TRP A 75 12.86 5.63 -2.29
CA TRP A 75 11.98 4.74 -3.02
C TRP A 75 12.75 3.73 -3.86
N GLN A 76 12.43 2.45 -3.69
CA GLN A 76 12.74 1.45 -4.69
C GLN A 76 11.98 1.72 -5.99
N ARG A 77 12.54 1.25 -7.11
CA ARG A 77 11.84 1.18 -8.39
C ARG A 77 10.63 0.24 -8.25
N ASN A 78 9.54 0.57 -8.93
CA ASN A 78 8.26 -0.15 -8.86
C ASN A 78 7.67 -0.21 -7.44
N TYR A 79 6.56 -0.93 -7.31
CA TYR A 79 5.86 -1.19 -6.06
C TYR A 79 5.13 -2.53 -6.21
N TYR A 80 4.83 -3.18 -5.10
CA TYR A 80 4.01 -4.38 -5.09
C TYR A 80 2.54 -3.97 -5.04
N GLU A 81 1.70 -4.62 -5.85
CA GLU A 81 0.26 -4.37 -5.92
C GLU A 81 -0.51 -5.70 -5.97
N HIS A 82 -1.69 -5.72 -5.37
CA HIS A 82 -2.62 -6.85 -5.41
C HIS A 82 -4.06 -6.32 -5.39
N VAL A 83 -4.91 -6.78 -6.30
CA VAL A 83 -6.34 -6.41 -6.31
C VAL A 83 -7.09 -7.31 -5.34
N ILE A 84 -7.66 -6.72 -4.30
CA ILE A 84 -8.49 -7.42 -3.31
C ILE A 84 -9.92 -7.53 -3.86
N ARG A 85 -10.44 -8.74 -3.98
CA ARG A 85 -11.67 -9.00 -4.76
C ARG A 85 -12.94 -9.15 -3.94
N ASN A 86 -12.83 -9.29 -2.62
CA ASN A 86 -13.95 -9.45 -1.72
C ASN A 86 -13.58 -9.04 -0.29
N GLU A 87 -14.60 -8.89 0.53
CA GLU A 87 -14.49 -8.44 1.92
C GLU A 87 -13.77 -9.46 2.83
N ASN A 88 -13.99 -10.76 2.64
CA ASN A 88 -13.33 -11.81 3.42
C ASN A 88 -11.81 -11.78 3.23
N ALA A 89 -11.34 -11.65 1.99
CA ALA A 89 -9.93 -11.47 1.67
C ALA A 89 -9.39 -10.15 2.24
N LEU A 90 -10.16 -9.05 2.16
CA LEU A 90 -9.78 -7.77 2.75
C LEU A 90 -9.52 -7.88 4.26
N LEU A 91 -10.44 -8.51 4.99
CA LEU A 91 -10.31 -8.71 6.44
C LEU A 91 -9.08 -9.55 6.78
N LYS A 92 -8.88 -10.68 6.09
CA LYS A 92 -7.71 -11.55 6.28
C LYS A 92 -6.39 -10.82 5.97
N ILE A 93 -6.36 -10.00 4.92
CA ILE A 93 -5.18 -9.22 4.53
C ILE A 93 -4.87 -8.16 5.59
N ARG A 94 -5.87 -7.41 6.06
CA ARG A 94 -5.70 -6.41 7.13
C ARG A 94 -5.15 -7.06 8.40
N GLU A 95 -5.78 -8.15 8.84
CA GLU A 95 -5.34 -8.90 10.02
C GLU A 95 -3.90 -9.41 9.85
N TYR A 96 -3.57 -9.98 8.69
CA TYR A 96 -2.22 -10.46 8.43
C TYR A 96 -1.18 -9.34 8.50
N ILE A 97 -1.42 -8.19 7.85
CA ILE A 97 -0.47 -7.07 7.85
C ILE A 97 -0.35 -6.47 9.25
N GLN A 98 -1.46 -6.33 9.98
CA GLN A 98 -1.43 -5.85 11.37
C GLN A 98 -0.58 -6.74 12.27
N ASN A 99 -0.69 -8.07 12.11
CA ASN A 99 0.06 -9.03 12.92
C ASN A 99 1.50 -9.24 12.43
N ASN A 100 1.79 -8.95 11.16
CA ASN A 100 3.08 -9.18 10.52
C ASN A 100 3.57 -7.96 9.73
N PRO A 101 3.65 -6.77 10.33
CA PRO A 101 3.83 -5.54 9.58
C PRO A 101 5.24 -5.42 8.96
N LEU A 102 6.21 -6.21 9.43
CA LEU A 102 7.55 -6.30 8.82
C LEU A 102 7.61 -7.18 7.56
N ALA A 103 6.55 -7.94 7.27
CA ALA A 103 6.51 -8.87 6.15
C ALA A 103 6.28 -8.15 4.81
N GLU A 104 7.36 -7.89 4.08
CA GLU A 104 7.28 -7.22 2.79
C GLU A 104 6.67 -8.10 1.68
N ASN A 105 6.84 -9.42 1.78
CA ASN A 105 6.35 -10.39 0.79
C ASN A 105 5.12 -11.12 1.34
N ILE A 106 3.94 -10.67 0.92
CA ILE A 106 2.66 -11.23 1.35
C ILE A 106 2.23 -12.31 0.36
N LYS A 107 1.84 -13.48 0.87
CA LYS A 107 1.37 -14.61 0.06
C LYS A 107 -0.14 -14.54 -0.14
N PHE A 108 -0.61 -13.64 -1.02
CA PHE A 108 -2.04 -13.36 -1.16
C PHE A 108 -2.91 -14.57 -1.47
N LYS A 109 -2.40 -15.55 -2.22
CA LYS A 109 -3.09 -16.82 -2.49
C LYS A 109 -3.62 -17.50 -1.22
N GLU A 110 -2.95 -17.33 -0.09
CA GLU A 110 -3.35 -17.95 1.18
C GLU A 110 -4.68 -17.40 1.73
N PHE A 111 -5.08 -16.19 1.31
CA PHE A 111 -6.30 -15.54 1.80
C PHE A 111 -7.57 -15.92 1.01
N TYR A 112 -7.42 -16.56 -0.16
CA TYR A 112 -8.52 -16.98 -1.05
C TYR A 112 -8.78 -18.51 -1.02
N LYS A 113 -8.15 -19.25 -0.11
CA LYS A 113 -8.12 -20.73 -0.11
C LYS A 113 -9.43 -21.44 0.24
N ASP A 114 -10.51 -20.75 0.60
CA ASP A 114 -11.78 -21.41 0.91
C ASP A 114 -12.48 -21.99 -0.33
N GLY A 115 -12.07 -21.58 -1.55
CA GLY A 115 -12.46 -22.21 -2.81
C GLY A 115 -13.94 -22.08 -3.19
N SER A 116 -14.76 -21.59 -2.27
CA SER A 116 -16.16 -21.24 -2.46
C SER A 116 -16.34 -19.87 -3.11
N ASP A 117 -15.28 -19.06 -3.14
CA ASP A 117 -15.31 -17.71 -3.66
C ASP A 117 -15.12 -17.68 -5.18
N GLU A 118 -16.18 -17.35 -5.90
CA GLU A 118 -16.16 -17.16 -7.36
C GLU A 118 -15.24 -15.98 -7.77
N SER A 119 -14.93 -15.07 -6.86
CA SER A 119 -14.03 -13.94 -7.10
C SER A 119 -12.55 -14.29 -6.91
N ASP A 120 -12.19 -15.50 -6.46
CA ASP A 120 -10.79 -15.91 -6.23
C ASP A 120 -9.94 -15.73 -7.52
N PRO A 121 -8.93 -14.84 -7.51
CA PRO A 121 -8.06 -14.64 -8.66
C PRO A 121 -7.15 -15.83 -8.97
N TYR A 122 -7.04 -16.80 -8.07
CA TYR A 122 -6.18 -17.98 -8.17
C TYR A 122 -6.94 -19.29 -8.44
N ARG A 123 -8.27 -19.20 -8.63
CA ARG A 123 -9.10 -20.33 -9.02
C ARG A 123 -8.61 -20.88 -10.37
N LYS A 124 -8.46 -22.20 -10.46
CA LYS A 124 -8.09 -22.92 -11.69
C LYS A 124 -9.31 -23.36 -12.46
#